data_AF-F7B8Y0-F1
#
_entry.id   AF-F7B8Y0-F1
#
_cell.length_a   1.000
_cell.length_b   1.000
_cell.length_c   1.000
_cell.angle_alpha   90.00
_cell.angle_beta   90.00
_cell.angle_gamma   90.00
#
_symmetry.space_group_name_H-M   'P 1'
#
loop_
_entity.id
_entity.type
_entity.pdbx_description
1 polymer ?
#
loop_
_entity_poly.entity_id
_entity_poly.type
_entity_poly.pdbx_seq_one_letter_code
_entity_poly.pdbx_strand_id
1 'polypeptide(L)'
;MLRSTWNFLKRHKKKCIFLGAVLGGVYILGKYGQKKIREMQEREAAEYIAQARRQYHFESNQRTCNMTVLSMLPTLREALMQQLNSESLTALLKNRPSNKLEIWEDLKIISFTRSIVAVYSTCMLVVLLRVQLNIIGGYIYLDNAAVGKNGTTVLAPPDVQQQYLSSIQHLLGDGLTELITVIKQAVQKILGSPDFSTVLSTCLNRGFSRLLDNMAEFFRPTDQDLQQGSSMDRTC
;
A
#
# COMPACT_ATOMS: atom_id res chain seq x y z
N MET A 1 21.24 -52.09 -67.71
CA MET A 1 21.72 -51.78 -66.34
C MET A 1 20.75 -52.24 -65.24
N LEU A 2 19.43 -52.05 -65.38
CA LEU A 2 18.41 -52.42 -64.36
C LEU A 2 18.38 -53.90 -63.92
N ARG A 3 18.67 -54.87 -64.81
CA ARG A 3 18.71 -56.31 -64.47
C ARG A 3 19.89 -56.69 -63.55
N SER A 4 21.01 -55.98 -63.65
CA SER A 4 22.19 -56.23 -62.80
C SER A 4 21.98 -55.70 -61.39
N THR A 5 21.44 -54.48 -61.27
CA THR A 5 21.03 -53.89 -59.99
C THR A 5 19.94 -54.72 -59.31
N TRP A 6 18.99 -55.29 -60.05
CA TRP A 6 17.95 -56.17 -59.52
C TRP A 6 18.49 -57.48 -58.94
N ASN A 7 19.42 -58.14 -59.64
CA ASN A 7 20.05 -59.38 -59.16
C ASN A 7 20.96 -59.13 -57.95
N PHE A 8 21.63 -57.99 -57.88
CA PHE A 8 22.43 -57.57 -56.73
C PHE A 8 21.56 -57.26 -55.49
N LEU A 9 20.44 -56.53 -55.69
CA LEU A 9 19.45 -56.27 -54.64
C LEU A 9 18.82 -57.56 -54.11
N LYS A 10 18.52 -58.53 -54.99
CA LYS A 10 17.96 -59.83 -54.60
C LYS A 10 18.95 -60.67 -53.78
N ARG A 11 20.26 -60.59 -54.08
CA ARG A 11 21.32 -61.31 -53.37
C ARG A 11 21.69 -60.67 -52.02
N HIS A 12 21.47 -59.36 -51.84
CA HIS A 12 21.74 -58.63 -50.59
C HIS A 12 20.48 -58.06 -49.90
N LYS A 13 19.29 -58.58 -50.22
CA LYS A 13 17.98 -58.06 -49.77
C LYS A 13 17.90 -57.80 -48.26
N LYS A 14 18.46 -58.69 -47.43
CA LYS A 14 18.51 -58.53 -45.95
C LYS A 14 19.35 -57.33 -45.51
N LYS A 15 20.48 -57.04 -46.20
CA LYS A 15 21.37 -55.92 -45.89
C LYS A 15 20.76 -54.58 -46.32
N CYS A 16 20.09 -54.52 -47.47
CA CYS A 16 19.38 -53.30 -47.90
C CYS A 16 18.20 -52.94 -46.98
N ILE A 17 17.44 -53.95 -46.51
CA ILE A 17 16.35 -53.74 -45.54
C ILE A 17 16.91 -53.21 -44.23
N PHE A 18 18.00 -53.79 -43.72
CA PHE A 18 18.64 -53.32 -42.49
C PHE A 18 19.13 -51.87 -42.61
N LEU A 19 19.82 -51.52 -43.70
CA LEU A 19 20.31 -50.16 -43.93
C LEU A 19 19.15 -49.14 -44.04
N GLY A 20 18.10 -49.48 -44.78
CA GLY A 20 16.91 -48.63 -44.89
C GLY A 20 16.20 -48.45 -43.55
N ALA A 21 16.10 -49.50 -42.74
CA ALA A 21 15.53 -49.43 -41.40
C ALA A 21 16.36 -48.53 -40.46
N VAL A 22 17.69 -48.63 -40.51
CA VAL A 22 18.60 -47.78 -39.73
C VAL A 22 18.46 -46.31 -40.14
N LEU A 23 18.55 -46.01 -41.43
CA LEU A 23 18.43 -44.64 -41.94
C LEU A 23 17.04 -44.03 -41.65
N GLY A 24 15.98 -44.82 -41.86
CA GLY A 24 14.61 -44.42 -41.52
C GLY A 24 14.42 -44.18 -40.03
N GLY A 25 14.98 -45.05 -39.18
CA GLY A 25 14.96 -44.90 -37.73
C GLY A 25 15.65 -43.62 -37.25
N VAL A 26 16.85 -43.34 -37.76
CA VAL A 26 17.60 -42.11 -37.45
C VAL A 26 16.84 -40.87 -37.90
N TYR A 27 16.23 -40.87 -39.10
CA TYR A 27 15.44 -39.74 -39.60
C TYR A 27 14.21 -39.47 -38.72
N ILE A 28 13.45 -40.50 -38.35
CA ILE A 28 12.26 -40.36 -37.50
C ILE A 28 12.65 -39.85 -36.10
N LEU A 29 13.70 -40.41 -35.49
CA LEU A 29 14.19 -39.98 -34.18
C LEU A 29 14.70 -38.54 -34.20
N GLY A 30 15.46 -38.15 -35.22
CA GLY A 30 15.94 -36.77 -35.39
C GLY A 30 14.80 -35.78 -35.55
N LYS A 31 13.80 -36.09 -36.38
CA LYS A 31 12.61 -35.25 -36.57
C LYS A 31 11.77 -35.15 -35.30
N TYR A 32 11.63 -36.24 -34.55
CA TYR A 32 10.96 -36.25 -33.26
C TYR A 32 11.71 -35.40 -32.22
N GLY A 33 13.04 -35.50 -32.16
CA GLY A 33 13.87 -34.68 -31.28
C GLY A 33 13.75 -33.18 -31.59
N GLN A 34 13.86 -32.79 -32.86
CA GLN A 34 13.67 -31.40 -33.29
C GLN A 34 12.27 -30.88 -32.94
N LYS A 35 11.23 -31.66 -33.20
CA LYS A 35 9.86 -31.31 -32.84
C LYS A 35 9.73 -31.14 -31.32
N LYS A 36 10.32 -32.04 -30.54
CA LYS A 36 10.23 -32.03 -29.07
C LYS A 36 10.94 -30.82 -28.45
N ILE A 37 12.12 -30.47 -28.95
CA ILE A 37 12.86 -29.28 -28.50
C ILE A 37 12.05 -28.02 -28.81
N ARG A 38 11.49 -27.92 -30.03
CA ARG A 38 10.67 -26.77 -30.42
C ARG A 38 9.41 -26.66 -29.56
N GLU A 39 8.70 -27.76 -29.32
CA GLU A 39 7.53 -27.79 -28.43
C GLU A 39 7.88 -27.36 -26.99
N MET A 40 9.05 -27.76 -26.47
CA MET A 40 9.52 -27.33 -25.14
C MET A 40 9.83 -25.82 -25.11
N GLN A 41 10.55 -25.30 -26.11
CA GLN A 41 10.86 -23.87 -26.22
C GLN A 41 9.59 -23.02 -26.36
N GLU A 42 8.65 -23.45 -27.20
CA GLU A 42 7.37 -22.77 -27.39
C GLU A 42 6.55 -22.75 -26.10
N ARG A 43 6.57 -23.85 -25.33
CA ARG A 43 5.89 -23.92 -24.04
C ARG A 43 6.52 -23.00 -22.99
N GLU A 44 7.85 -23.02 -22.85
CA GLU A 44 8.57 -22.14 -21.93
C GLU A 44 8.35 -20.67 -22.29
N ALA A 45 8.42 -20.33 -23.59
CA ALA A 45 8.14 -18.98 -24.07
C ALA A 45 6.69 -18.56 -23.77
N ALA A 46 5.72 -19.45 -23.95
CA ALA A 46 4.31 -19.17 -23.65
C ALA A 46 4.07 -18.95 -22.14
N GLU A 47 4.67 -19.80 -21.28
CA GLU A 47 4.58 -19.67 -19.82
C GLU A 47 5.25 -18.36 -19.35
N TYR A 48 6.43 -18.03 -19.89
CA TYR A 48 7.13 -16.78 -19.62
C TYR A 48 6.30 -15.56 -20.02
N ILE A 49 5.75 -15.52 -21.23
CA ILE A 49 4.90 -14.42 -21.71
C ILE A 49 3.64 -14.28 -20.84
N ALA A 50 3.02 -15.40 -20.45
CA ALA A 50 1.84 -15.39 -19.59
C ALA A 50 2.16 -14.81 -18.20
N GLN A 51 3.29 -15.19 -17.61
CA GLN A 51 3.75 -14.65 -16.34
C GLN A 51 4.12 -13.16 -16.43
N ALA A 52 4.86 -12.77 -17.47
CA ALA A 52 5.21 -11.37 -17.71
C ALA A 52 3.97 -10.49 -17.88
N ARG A 53 2.94 -10.96 -18.60
CA ARG A 53 1.67 -10.26 -18.75
C ARG A 53 0.94 -10.08 -17.43
N ARG A 54 0.89 -11.13 -16.60
CA ARG A 54 0.27 -11.06 -15.26
C ARG A 54 0.99 -10.04 -14.37
N GLN A 55 2.33 -10.07 -14.37
CA GLN A 55 3.14 -9.14 -13.59
C GLN A 55 2.93 -7.70 -14.04
N TYR A 56 2.97 -7.45 -15.35
CA TYR A 56 2.71 -6.13 -15.92
C TYR A 56 1.32 -5.60 -15.52
N HIS A 57 0.29 -6.44 -15.63
CA HIS A 57 -1.07 -6.07 -15.23
C HIS A 57 -1.15 -5.75 -13.74
N PHE A 58 -0.53 -6.57 -12.88
CA PHE A 58 -0.48 -6.33 -11.45
C PHE A 58 0.24 -5.03 -11.11
N GLU A 59 1.43 -4.78 -11.66
CA GLU A 59 2.19 -3.54 -11.42
C GLU A 59 1.46 -2.29 -11.93
N SER A 60 0.78 -2.38 -13.06
CA SER A 60 -0.11 -1.31 -13.54
C SER A 60 -1.23 -1.05 -12.53
N ASN A 61 -1.86 -2.10 -12.02
CA ASN A 61 -2.94 -1.99 -11.04
C ASN A 61 -2.48 -1.36 -9.71
N GLN A 62 -1.27 -1.70 -9.25
CA GLN A 62 -0.68 -1.08 -8.06
C GLN A 62 -0.39 0.41 -8.27
N ARG A 63 0.06 0.81 -9.47
CA ARG A 63 0.23 2.22 -9.85
C ARG A 63 -1.10 2.96 -9.88
N THR A 64 -2.14 2.38 -10.48
CA THR A 64 -3.50 2.92 -10.46
C THR A 64 -3.97 3.14 -9.03
N CYS A 65 -3.80 2.15 -8.15
CA CYS A 65 -4.17 2.27 -6.74
C CYS A 65 -3.40 3.38 -6.01
N ASN A 66 -2.10 3.54 -6.26
CA ASN A 66 -1.34 4.63 -5.66
C ASN A 66 -1.90 5.99 -6.09
N MET A 67 -2.21 6.15 -7.37
CA MET A 67 -2.81 7.38 -7.90
C MET A 67 -4.20 7.63 -7.32
N THR A 68 -5.05 6.60 -7.22
CA THR A 68 -6.41 6.72 -6.65
C THR A 68 -6.37 7.07 -5.16
N VAL A 69 -5.45 6.50 -4.38
CA VAL A 69 -5.27 6.89 -2.97
C VAL A 69 -4.92 8.37 -2.90
N LEU A 70 -3.90 8.81 -3.65
CA LEU A 70 -3.45 10.20 -3.64
C LEU A 70 -4.54 11.18 -4.09
N SER A 71 -5.41 10.79 -5.03
CA SER A 71 -6.51 11.64 -5.48
C SER A 71 -7.68 11.70 -4.51
N MET A 72 -7.91 10.66 -3.69
CA MET A 72 -8.99 10.61 -2.70
C MET A 72 -8.58 11.20 -1.33
N LEU A 73 -7.28 11.28 -1.04
CA LEU A 73 -6.76 11.86 0.20
C LEU A 73 -7.22 13.30 0.47
N PRO A 74 -7.27 14.23 -0.51
CA PRO A 74 -7.81 15.57 -0.31
C PRO A 74 -9.27 15.56 0.13
N THR A 75 -10.12 14.73 -0.50
CA THR A 75 -11.53 14.59 -0.14
C THR A 75 -11.70 14.08 1.29
N LEU A 76 -10.91 13.06 1.68
CA LEU A 76 -10.90 12.56 3.05
C LEU A 76 -10.46 13.64 4.05
N ARG A 77 -9.39 14.37 3.73
CA ARG A 77 -8.89 15.47 4.56
C ARG A 77 -9.94 16.56 4.74
N GLU A 78 -10.59 16.98 3.66
CA GLU A 78 -11.63 18.02 3.70
C GLU A 78 -12.82 17.58 4.56
N ALA A 79 -13.30 16.35 4.38
CA ALA A 79 -14.38 15.79 5.21
C ALA A 79 -14.00 15.77 6.70
N LEU A 80 -12.77 15.37 7.03
CA LEU A 80 -12.25 15.40 8.40
C LEU A 80 -12.16 16.82 8.96
N MET A 81 -11.62 17.78 8.19
CA MET A 81 -11.50 19.17 8.64
C MET A 81 -12.86 19.84 8.83
N GLN A 82 -13.86 19.49 8.02
CA GLN A 82 -15.23 20.00 8.15
C GLN A 82 -15.93 19.42 9.37
N GLN A 83 -15.88 18.10 9.58
CA GLN A 83 -16.58 17.45 10.71
C GLN A 83 -15.86 17.68 12.05
N LEU A 84 -14.54 17.90 12.05
CA LEU A 84 -13.70 18.09 13.24
C LEU A 84 -12.93 19.42 13.16
N ASN A 85 -13.66 20.52 13.07
CA ASN A 85 -13.12 21.86 12.83
C ASN A 85 -12.49 22.49 14.11
N SER A 86 -11.22 22.17 14.35
CA SER A 86 -10.42 22.76 15.44
C SER A 86 -10.06 24.24 15.22
N GLU A 87 -10.03 24.67 13.97
CA GLU A 87 -9.61 25.99 13.52
C GLU A 87 -10.64 27.04 13.96
N SER A 88 -11.93 26.70 13.88
CA SER A 88 -13.04 27.52 14.38
C SER A 88 -12.96 27.77 15.89
N LEU A 89 -12.69 26.72 16.67
CA LEU A 89 -12.49 26.82 18.13
C LEU A 89 -11.26 27.65 18.47
N THR A 90 -10.17 27.46 17.73
CA THR A 90 -8.94 28.24 17.91
C THR A 90 -9.17 29.73 17.60
N ALA A 91 -9.97 30.03 16.57
CA ALA A 91 -10.36 31.40 16.25
C ALA A 91 -11.23 32.02 17.35
N LEU A 92 -12.18 31.27 17.91
CA LEU A 92 -12.97 31.71 19.07
C LEU A 92 -12.08 32.04 20.26
N LEU A 93 -11.09 31.20 20.58
CA LEU A 93 -10.15 31.44 21.69
C LEU A 93 -9.34 32.73 21.54
N LYS A 94 -8.99 33.13 20.30
CA LYS A 94 -8.25 34.38 20.04
C LYS A 94 -9.05 35.63 20.44
N ASN A 95 -10.39 35.55 20.40
CA ASN A 95 -11.29 36.65 20.72
C ASN A 95 -11.58 36.79 22.23
N ARG A 96 -10.87 36.05 23.10
CA ARG A 96 -11.04 36.06 24.57
C ARG A 96 -12.51 35.90 25.01
N PRO A 97 -13.15 34.76 24.70
CA PRO A 97 -14.52 34.49 25.07
C PRO A 97 -14.64 34.26 26.58
N SER A 98 -15.83 34.47 27.14
CA SER A 98 -16.12 34.23 28.56
C SER A 98 -16.04 32.74 28.93
N ASN A 99 -16.46 31.84 28.03
CA ASN A 99 -16.43 30.39 28.22
C ASN A 99 -15.12 29.74 27.74
N LYS A 100 -13.97 30.34 28.09
CA LYS A 100 -12.64 29.87 27.66
C LYS A 100 -12.38 28.39 27.99
N LEU A 101 -12.74 27.93 29.19
CA LEU A 101 -12.44 26.57 29.65
C LEU A 101 -13.17 25.51 28.81
N GLU A 102 -14.46 25.72 28.54
CA GLU A 102 -15.27 24.81 27.72
C GLU A 102 -14.70 24.67 26.31
N ILE A 103 -14.29 25.79 25.69
CA ILE A 103 -13.72 25.78 24.34
C ILE A 103 -12.38 25.02 24.31
N TRP A 104 -11.55 25.11 25.37
CA TRP A 104 -10.33 24.34 25.47
C TRP A 104 -10.59 22.83 25.62
N GLU A 105 -11.60 22.46 26.39
CA GLU A 105 -12.04 21.08 26.54
C GLU A 105 -12.54 20.51 25.20
N ASP A 106 -13.38 21.24 24.48
CA ASP A 106 -13.84 20.86 23.14
C ASP A 106 -12.67 20.75 22.16
N LEU A 107 -11.75 21.72 22.18
CA LEU A 107 -10.57 21.72 21.32
C LEU A 107 -9.67 20.51 21.59
N LYS A 108 -9.50 20.14 22.86
CA LYS A 108 -8.77 18.94 23.27
C LYS A 108 -9.41 17.69 22.68
N ILE A 109 -10.70 17.48 22.88
CA ILE A 109 -11.43 16.32 22.33
C ILE A 109 -11.35 16.26 20.81
N ILE A 110 -11.62 17.38 20.13
CA ILE A 110 -11.61 17.44 18.66
C ILE A 110 -10.21 17.17 18.10
N SER A 111 -9.15 17.69 18.72
CA SER A 111 -7.78 17.52 18.23
C SER A 111 -7.31 16.06 18.31
N PHE A 112 -7.59 15.37 19.43
CA PHE A 112 -7.29 13.95 19.57
C PHE A 112 -8.15 13.09 18.64
N THR A 113 -9.46 13.36 18.59
CA THR A 113 -10.39 12.66 17.69
C THR A 113 -9.92 12.77 16.25
N ARG A 114 -9.61 13.98 15.78
CA ARG A 114 -9.17 14.22 14.39
C ARG A 114 -7.90 13.45 14.05
N SER A 115 -6.92 13.45 14.93
CA SER A 115 -5.65 12.74 14.70
C SER A 115 -5.84 11.23 14.63
N ILE A 116 -6.64 10.66 15.53
CA ILE A 116 -6.91 9.22 15.57
C ILE A 116 -7.76 8.81 14.36
N VAL A 117 -8.85 9.52 14.06
CA VAL A 117 -9.69 9.24 12.88
C VAL A 117 -8.86 9.37 11.60
N ALA A 118 -7.98 10.37 11.47
CA ALA A 118 -7.12 10.53 10.30
C ALA A 118 -6.25 9.29 10.03
N VAL A 119 -5.66 8.69 11.08
CA VAL A 119 -4.87 7.46 10.96
C VAL A 119 -5.75 6.30 10.51
N TYR A 120 -6.86 6.04 11.21
CA TYR A 120 -7.75 4.92 10.89
C TYR A 120 -8.34 5.02 9.48
N SER A 121 -8.91 6.18 9.14
CA SER A 121 -9.53 6.41 7.83
C SER A 121 -8.52 6.35 6.69
N THR A 122 -7.29 6.86 6.87
CA THR A 122 -6.23 6.75 5.87
C THR A 122 -5.80 5.29 5.64
N CYS A 123 -5.60 4.53 6.72
CA CYS A 123 -5.27 3.10 6.61
C CYS A 123 -6.40 2.31 5.93
N MET A 124 -7.64 2.55 6.33
CA MET A 124 -8.82 1.92 5.71
C MET A 124 -8.94 2.28 4.23
N LEU A 125 -8.73 3.55 3.85
CA LEU A 125 -8.77 4.02 2.46
C LEU A 125 -7.76 3.26 1.59
N VAL A 126 -6.50 3.16 2.06
CA VAL A 126 -5.44 2.44 1.34
C VAL A 126 -5.77 0.97 1.17
N VAL A 127 -6.16 0.28 2.26
CA VAL A 127 -6.45 -1.16 2.21
C VAL A 127 -7.68 -1.44 1.36
N LEU A 128 -8.75 -0.65 1.51
CA LEU A 128 -9.99 -0.82 0.74
C LEU A 128 -9.74 -0.61 -0.75
N LEU A 129 -9.03 0.44 -1.16
CA LEU A 129 -8.68 0.67 -2.56
C LEU A 129 -7.80 -0.45 -3.12
N ARG A 130 -6.83 -0.95 -2.35
CA ARG A 130 -6.01 -2.10 -2.76
C ARG A 130 -6.86 -3.34 -2.98
N VAL A 131 -7.82 -3.63 -2.09
CA VAL A 131 -8.73 -4.77 -2.25
C VAL A 131 -9.62 -4.58 -3.47
N GLN A 132 -10.28 -3.42 -3.59
CA GLN A 132 -11.19 -3.13 -4.70
C GLN A 132 -10.49 -3.21 -6.05
N LEU A 133 -9.36 -2.52 -6.21
CA LEU A 133 -8.61 -2.48 -7.46
C LEU A 133 -8.01 -3.84 -7.82
N ASN A 134 -7.55 -4.64 -6.85
CA ASN A 134 -7.03 -5.99 -7.17
C ASN A 134 -8.13 -6.98 -7.54
N ILE A 135 -9.30 -6.91 -6.90
CA ILE A 135 -10.45 -7.74 -7.27
C ILE A 135 -10.90 -7.38 -8.69
N ILE A 136 -11.18 -6.11 -8.96
CA ILE A 136 -11.68 -5.69 -10.28
C ILE A 136 -10.62 -5.88 -11.37
N GLY A 137 -9.35 -5.62 -11.06
CA GLY A 137 -8.23 -5.90 -11.95
C GLY A 137 -8.10 -7.39 -12.28
N GLY A 138 -8.41 -8.28 -11.34
CA GLY A 138 -8.48 -9.72 -11.59
C GLY A 138 -9.56 -10.09 -12.61
N TYR A 139 -10.76 -9.54 -12.46
CA TYR A 139 -11.85 -9.76 -13.43
C TYR A 139 -11.51 -9.21 -14.81
N ILE A 140 -10.96 -7.99 -14.90
CA ILE A 140 -10.52 -7.39 -16.17
C ILE A 140 -9.43 -8.25 -16.84
N TYR A 141 -8.49 -8.81 -16.07
CA TYR A 141 -7.46 -9.72 -16.59
C TYR A 141 -8.08 -11.00 -17.18
N LEU A 142 -9.06 -11.59 -16.49
CA LEU A 142 -9.77 -12.78 -16.97
C LEU A 142 -10.59 -12.48 -18.23
N ASP A 143 -11.30 -11.36 -18.26
CA ASP A 143 -12.06 -10.93 -19.44
C ASP A 143 -11.14 -10.78 -20.65
N ASN A 144 -10.01 -10.07 -20.49
CA ASN A 144 -9.00 -9.90 -21.54
C ASN A 144 -8.37 -11.23 -22.01
N ALA A 145 -8.22 -12.21 -21.12
CA ALA A 145 -7.73 -13.54 -21.48
C ALA A 145 -8.81 -14.40 -22.16
N ALA A 146 -10.09 -14.14 -21.87
CA ALA A 146 -11.24 -14.88 -22.39
C ALA A 146 -11.69 -14.39 -23.78
N VAL A 147 -11.38 -13.15 -24.19
CA VAL A 147 -11.74 -12.61 -25.53
C VAL A 147 -11.28 -13.50 -26.70
N GLY A 148 -10.24 -14.31 -26.52
CA GLY A 148 -9.78 -15.28 -27.53
C GLY A 148 -10.58 -16.59 -27.63
N LYS A 149 -11.56 -16.81 -26.75
CA LYS A 149 -12.43 -18.00 -26.74
C LYS A 149 -13.85 -17.58 -27.10
N ASN A 150 -14.37 -18.11 -28.21
CA ASN A 150 -15.69 -17.75 -28.74
C ASN A 150 -16.79 -17.88 -27.68
N GLY A 151 -17.50 -16.78 -27.39
CA GLY A 151 -18.79 -16.79 -26.70
C GLY A 151 -18.79 -16.57 -25.17
N THR A 152 -17.69 -16.13 -24.56
CA THR A 152 -17.69 -15.82 -23.12
C THR A 152 -18.33 -14.47 -22.80
N THR A 153 -19.25 -14.46 -21.84
CA THR A 153 -19.83 -13.25 -21.24
C THR A 153 -18.75 -12.48 -20.48
N VAL A 154 -18.66 -11.17 -20.71
CA VAL A 154 -17.77 -10.26 -19.97
C VAL A 154 -18.23 -10.20 -18.51
N LEU A 155 -17.34 -10.52 -17.57
CA LEU A 155 -17.67 -10.60 -16.15
C LEU A 155 -17.70 -9.20 -15.48
N ALA A 156 -16.82 -8.29 -15.89
CA ALA A 156 -16.73 -6.94 -15.33
C ALA A 156 -16.86 -5.86 -16.41
N PRO A 157 -18.07 -5.63 -16.94
CA PRO A 157 -18.33 -4.52 -17.85
C PRO A 157 -18.18 -3.16 -17.13
N PRO A 158 -18.00 -2.04 -17.86
CA PRO A 158 -17.67 -0.74 -17.28
C PRO A 158 -18.67 -0.21 -16.23
N ASP A 159 -19.95 -0.52 -16.39
CA ASP A 159 -21.03 -0.19 -15.46
C ASP A 159 -20.84 -0.90 -14.11
N VAL A 160 -20.54 -2.20 -14.13
CA VAL A 160 -20.25 -2.98 -12.91
C VAL A 160 -18.97 -2.48 -12.24
N GLN A 161 -17.94 -2.14 -13.03
CA GLN A 161 -16.70 -1.55 -12.50
C GLN A 161 -16.99 -0.24 -11.75
N GLN A 162 -17.77 0.65 -12.36
CA GLN A 162 -18.11 1.94 -11.77
C GLN A 162 -18.94 1.79 -10.49
N GLN A 163 -19.97 0.93 -10.50
CA GLN A 163 -20.82 0.69 -9.34
C GLN A 163 -20.05 0.03 -8.19
N TYR A 164 -19.14 -0.90 -8.49
CA TYR A 164 -18.30 -1.51 -7.47
C TYR A 164 -17.35 -0.49 -6.83
N LEU A 165 -16.66 0.31 -7.65
CA LEU A 165 -15.72 1.32 -7.19
C LEU A 165 -16.41 2.47 -6.44
N SER A 166 -17.67 2.79 -6.74
CA SER A 166 -18.42 3.82 -5.99
C SER A 166 -18.66 3.45 -4.53
N SER A 167 -18.50 2.19 -4.14
CA SER A 167 -18.61 1.76 -2.73
C SER A 167 -17.63 2.49 -1.81
N ILE A 168 -16.53 3.06 -2.35
CA ILE A 168 -15.59 3.90 -1.59
C ILE A 168 -16.27 5.14 -0.98
N GLN A 169 -17.37 5.60 -1.57
CA GLN A 169 -18.14 6.74 -1.08
C GLN A 169 -18.69 6.50 0.32
N HIS A 170 -19.01 5.26 0.69
CA HIS A 170 -19.46 4.94 2.05
C HIS A 170 -18.36 5.22 3.09
N LEU A 171 -17.10 4.85 2.80
CA LEU A 171 -15.97 5.14 3.68
C LEU A 171 -15.73 6.64 3.82
N LEU A 172 -15.94 7.42 2.76
CA LEU A 172 -15.74 8.88 2.75
C LEU A 172 -16.96 9.69 3.25
N GLY A 173 -18.12 9.04 3.39
CA GLY A 173 -19.38 9.63 3.81
C GLY A 173 -19.83 9.10 5.18
N ASP A 174 -20.95 8.37 5.21
CA ASP A 174 -21.59 7.91 6.45
C ASP A 174 -20.66 7.08 7.34
N GLY A 175 -19.82 6.21 6.76
CA GLY A 175 -18.87 5.39 7.50
C GLY A 175 -17.78 6.23 8.19
N LEU A 176 -17.39 7.38 7.60
CA LEU A 176 -16.48 8.31 8.26
C LEU A 176 -17.15 8.97 9.47
N THR A 177 -18.41 9.38 9.33
CA THR A 177 -19.18 10.02 10.41
C THR A 177 -19.42 9.05 11.56
N GLU A 178 -19.72 7.78 11.27
CA GLU A 178 -19.85 6.74 12.29
C GLU A 178 -18.51 6.52 13.01
N LEU A 179 -17.41 6.40 12.26
CA LEU A 179 -16.06 6.26 12.81
C LEU A 179 -15.68 7.45 13.71
N ILE A 180 -15.98 8.68 13.28
CA ILE A 180 -15.77 9.89 14.08
C ILE A 180 -16.56 9.81 15.39
N THR A 181 -17.82 9.39 15.33
CA THR A 181 -18.70 9.32 16.49
C THR A 181 -18.17 8.33 17.53
N VAL A 182 -17.81 7.12 17.10
CA VAL A 182 -17.24 6.08 17.97
C VAL A 182 -15.92 6.53 18.59
N ILE A 183 -15.01 7.10 17.78
CA ILE A 183 -13.72 7.57 18.29
C ILE A 183 -13.91 8.76 19.24
N LYS A 184 -14.80 9.70 18.93
CA LYS A 184 -15.08 10.87 19.80
C LYS A 184 -15.56 10.42 21.17
N GLN A 185 -16.47 9.44 21.23
CA GLN A 185 -16.95 8.87 22.49
C GLN A 185 -15.82 8.20 23.28
N ALA A 186 -14.96 7.43 22.61
CA ALA A 186 -13.81 6.79 23.24
C ALA A 186 -12.80 7.83 23.77
N VAL A 187 -12.50 8.86 22.98
CA VAL A 187 -11.62 9.99 23.35
C VAL A 187 -12.19 10.72 24.55
N GLN A 188 -13.49 11.05 24.59
CA GLN A 188 -14.14 11.67 25.75
C GLN A 188 -14.03 10.81 27.00
N LYS A 189 -14.26 9.49 26.88
CA LYS A 189 -14.15 8.57 28.01
C LYS A 189 -12.72 8.51 28.58
N ILE A 190 -11.71 8.50 27.72
CA ILE A 190 -10.31 8.39 28.13
C ILE A 190 -9.79 9.72 28.69
N LEU A 191 -10.01 10.83 27.98
CA LEU A 191 -9.52 12.15 28.39
C LEU A 191 -10.29 12.76 29.57
N GLY A 192 -11.54 12.34 29.78
CA GLY A 192 -12.31 12.67 30.97
C GLY A 192 -11.95 11.83 32.20
N SER A 193 -11.11 10.80 32.06
CA SER A 193 -10.74 9.94 33.19
C SER A 193 -9.77 10.66 34.14
N PRO A 194 -9.95 10.49 35.47
CA PRO A 194 -9.03 11.06 36.46
C PRO A 194 -7.61 10.49 36.30
N ASP A 195 -7.49 9.25 35.82
CA ASP A 195 -6.21 8.59 35.57
C ASP A 195 -5.41 9.33 34.48
N PHE A 196 -6.05 9.71 33.37
CA PHE A 196 -5.38 10.48 32.33
C PHE A 196 -4.88 11.83 32.83
N SER A 197 -5.70 12.54 33.62
CA SER A 197 -5.30 13.82 34.21
C SER A 197 -4.09 13.68 35.14
N THR A 198 -4.03 12.58 35.90
CA THR A 198 -2.91 12.26 36.81
C THR A 198 -1.62 11.99 36.03
N VAL A 199 -1.70 11.16 34.99
CA VAL A 199 -0.57 10.85 34.10
C VAL A 199 -0.08 12.12 33.39
N LEU A 200 -0.99 12.90 32.80
CA LEU A 200 -0.65 14.13 32.09
C LEU A 200 0.05 15.14 33.01
N SER A 201 -0.48 15.34 34.22
CA SER A 201 0.11 16.26 35.21
C SER A 201 1.51 15.81 35.63
N THR A 202 1.70 14.50 35.83
CA THR A 202 3.00 13.92 36.17
C THR A 202 4.01 14.09 35.03
N CYS A 203 3.59 13.86 33.79
CA CYS A 203 4.41 14.05 32.61
C CYS A 203 4.79 15.53 32.39
N LEU A 204 3.84 16.45 32.54
CA LEU A 204 4.09 17.88 32.40
C LEU A 204 5.05 18.37 33.48
N ASN A 205 4.81 18.03 34.75
CA ASN A 205 5.71 18.39 35.85
C ASN A 205 7.13 17.89 35.60
N ARG A 206 7.27 16.62 35.20
CA ARG A 206 8.59 16.04 34.89
C ARG A 206 9.26 16.71 33.69
N GLY A 207 8.49 17.07 32.66
CA GLY A 207 8.97 17.78 31.49
C GLY A 207 9.48 19.19 31.83
N PHE A 208 8.70 19.94 32.62
CA PHE A 208 9.09 21.27 33.10
C PHE A 208 10.29 21.22 34.03
N SER A 209 10.37 20.26 34.96
CA SER A 209 11.55 20.08 35.81
C SER A 209 12.80 19.83 34.97
N ARG A 210 12.73 18.95 33.98
CA ARG A 210 13.87 18.71 33.07
C ARG A 210 14.25 19.94 32.26
N LEU A 211 13.27 20.71 31.80
CA LEU A 211 13.54 21.96 31.07
C LEU A 211 14.26 22.97 31.98
N LEU A 212 13.81 23.11 33.23
CA LEU A 212 14.43 23.99 34.21
C LEU A 212 15.83 23.53 34.58
N ASP A 213 16.04 22.23 34.79
CA ASP A 213 17.38 21.67 35.08
C ASP A 213 18.35 21.98 33.95
N ASN A 214 17.93 21.80 32.69
CA ASN A 214 18.74 22.12 31.52
C ASN A 214 19.01 23.63 31.39
N MET A 215 18.05 24.49 31.75
CA MET A 215 18.26 25.93 31.73
C MET A 215 19.17 26.39 32.88
N ALA A 216 19.05 25.78 34.06
CA ALA A 216 19.86 26.10 35.24
C ALA A 216 21.36 25.86 35.00
N GLU A 217 21.71 24.91 34.13
CA GLU A 217 23.09 24.67 33.71
C GLU A 217 23.74 25.91 33.06
N PHE A 218 22.97 26.70 32.30
CA PHE A 218 23.46 27.95 31.68
C PHE A 218 23.61 29.12 32.67
N PHE A 219 22.96 29.05 33.83
CA PHE A 219 23.07 30.06 34.89
C PHE A 219 24.08 29.66 35.97
N ARG A 220 24.71 28.49 35.85
CA ARG A 220 25.78 28.07 36.74
C ARG A 220 27.01 28.94 36.42
N PRO A 221 27.54 29.71 37.40
CA PRO A 221 28.68 30.58 37.13
C PRO A 221 29.85 29.75 36.62
N THR A 222 30.48 30.22 35.55
CA THR A 222 31.69 29.60 35.00
C THR A 222 32.82 29.80 36.02
N ASP A 223 33.73 28.83 36.17
CA ASP A 223 34.86 28.95 37.12
C ASP A 223 35.70 30.24 36.90
N GLN A 224 35.64 30.85 35.71
CA GLN A 224 36.24 32.16 35.40
C GLN A 224 35.59 33.34 36.14
N ASP A 225 34.28 33.34 36.37
CA ASP A 225 33.57 34.43 37.07
C ASP A 225 33.86 34.40 38.58
N LEU A 226 34.05 33.20 39.14
CA LEU A 226 34.41 33.00 40.55
C LEU A 226 35.86 33.42 40.86
N GLN A 227 36.78 33.29 39.90
CA GLN A 227 38.16 33.73 40.07
C GLN A 227 38.32 35.27 40.01
N GLN A 228 37.53 35.96 39.17
CA GLN A 228 37.63 37.42 39.02
C GLN A 228 37.11 38.19 40.25
N GLY A 229 36.07 37.68 40.93
CA GLY A 229 35.60 38.24 42.20
C GLY A 229 36.57 38.03 43.36
N SER A 230 37.29 36.90 43.39
CA SER A 230 38.25 36.59 44.46
C SER A 230 39.56 37.40 44.41
N SER A 231 39.88 37.99 43.25
CA SER A 231 41.07 38.82 43.06
C SER A 231 40.84 40.27 43.51
N MET A 232 39.63 40.81 43.37
CA MET A 232 39.30 42.17 43.83
C MET A 232 39.25 42.27 45.36
N ASP A 233 38.84 41.22 46.07
CA ASP A 233 38.79 41.20 47.55
C ASP A 233 40.16 41.00 48.24
N ARG A 234 41.23 40.73 47.50
CA ARG A 234 42.59 40.55 48.07
C ARG A 234 43.47 41.80 48.01
N THR A 235 42.92 42.96 47.66
CA THR A 235 43.69 44.20 47.46
C THR A 235 43.35 45.35 48.43
N CYS A 236 42.72 45.06 49.57
CA CYS A 236 42.59 46.00 50.70
C CYS A 236 43.29 45.47 51.95
#